data_AF-A0A932LM51-F1
#
_entry.id   AF-A0A932LM51-F1
#
_cell.length_a   1.000
_cell.length_b   1.000
_cell.length_c   1.000
_cell.angle_alpha   90.00
_cell.angle_beta   90.00
_cell.angle_gamma   90.00
#
_symmetry.space_group_name_H-M   'P 1'
#
loop_
_entity.id
_entity.type
_entity.pdbx_description
1 polymer ?
#
loop_
_entity_poly.entity_id
_entity_poly.type
_entity_poly.pdbx_seq_one_letter_code
_entity_poly.pdbx_strand_id
1 'polypeptide(L)'
;MPEDRRRKDSLPDRIAARVLIEGVQPEIDAGRFPVKRTVGEEVVVTADIHADGHDVLVGVLRYRKSDDPDWRQVPLEELGNDRWLGRFIVAELGRYEYGLEAWIDRFASWRRELSKKVEAGQDVSSELLEGADLVSKTARRVSPPSPVNRGSTSESARHALNGGNVVQAAADAEWLGSRAEVLAKRGDSPSRVRAALDPELATVMARYADRSQGTSYEPVLSVVVDRERARFGAWYEMFPRSAGSDPTRSATLREAEARLPQIAAMGLDVLYLPPIHPIGRSFRKGPNNSLVAGPNDPGSPWGIGSEAGGHKALHPELGTLDDFDHFVAAAKRVGLEIALDIAFQCSPDHPYVRQHPEWFRHRPDGTIKHAENPPKKYQDIYPLDLECDAWQSLWQELKSVLLFWIGHGVRIFRVDNPHTKPYRFWEWLIREVQAEHSDTVFLSEAFTRSKVMRHLAKLGFNQSYTYFTWRNTKSEL
;
A
#
# COMPACT_ATOMS: atom_id res chain seq x y z
N MET A 1 -37.19 -39.12 14.30
CA MET A 1 -36.16 -38.64 13.37
C MET A 1 -35.10 -37.87 14.16
N PRO A 2 -33.97 -38.50 14.52
CA PRO A 2 -32.88 -37.87 15.26
C PRO A 2 -31.68 -37.62 14.33
N GLU A 3 -31.65 -36.48 13.63
CA GLU A 3 -30.49 -36.10 12.81
C GLU A 3 -29.70 -34.89 13.32
N ASP A 4 -30.18 -34.17 14.34
CA ASP A 4 -29.60 -32.84 14.65
C ASP A 4 -28.81 -32.73 15.97
N ARG A 5 -28.28 -33.86 16.47
CA ARG A 5 -27.40 -33.86 17.67
C ARG A 5 -25.92 -34.17 17.41
N ARG A 6 -25.54 -34.62 16.21
CA ARG A 6 -24.14 -35.01 15.91
C ARG A 6 -23.20 -33.85 15.59
N ARG A 7 -23.72 -32.62 15.42
CA ARG A 7 -22.90 -31.44 15.06
C ARG A 7 -22.32 -30.67 16.25
N LYS A 8 -22.62 -31.05 17.49
CA LYS A 8 -22.17 -30.33 18.70
C LYS A 8 -20.87 -30.84 19.34
N ASP A 9 -20.37 -32.01 18.94
CA ASP A 9 -19.20 -32.65 19.57
C ASP A 9 -17.91 -32.59 18.72
N SER A 10 -17.94 -31.99 17.52
CA SER A 10 -16.74 -31.84 16.70
C SER A 10 -15.93 -30.62 17.12
N LEU A 11 -14.70 -30.85 17.58
CA LEU A 11 -13.74 -29.80 17.87
C LEU A 11 -13.26 -29.13 16.56
N PRO A 12 -13.01 -27.81 16.52
CA PRO A 12 -12.50 -27.14 15.33
C PRO A 12 -11.06 -27.59 15.01
N ASP A 13 -10.77 -27.94 13.75
CA ASP A 13 -9.43 -28.43 13.33
C ASP A 13 -8.29 -27.51 13.76
N ARG A 14 -8.53 -26.18 13.79
CA ARG A 14 -7.54 -25.18 14.22
C ARG A 14 -6.96 -25.40 15.61
N ILE A 15 -7.67 -26.09 16.52
CA ILE A 15 -7.16 -26.30 17.89
C ILE A 15 -6.10 -27.41 17.95
N ALA A 16 -5.99 -28.23 16.90
CA ALA A 16 -4.95 -29.24 16.80
C ALA A 16 -3.62 -28.67 16.27
N ALA A 17 -3.66 -27.49 15.63
CA ALA A 17 -2.46 -26.75 15.23
C ALA A 17 -1.77 -26.15 16.47
N ARG A 18 -0.50 -26.55 16.67
CA ARG A 18 0.30 -26.16 17.84
C ARG A 18 1.12 -24.90 17.65
N VAL A 19 1.38 -24.52 16.39
CA VAL A 19 2.20 -23.36 16.06
C VAL A 19 1.38 -22.09 16.27
N LEU A 20 1.96 -21.12 16.96
CA LEU A 20 1.40 -19.79 17.14
C LEU A 20 2.19 -18.81 16.29
N ILE A 21 1.48 -17.85 15.69
CA ILE A 21 2.06 -16.73 14.95
C ILE A 21 1.52 -15.45 15.57
N GLU A 22 2.39 -14.63 16.14
CA GLU A 22 2.04 -13.37 16.78
C GLU A 22 3.06 -12.27 16.46
N GLY A 23 2.81 -11.04 16.93
CA GLY A 23 3.78 -9.95 16.78
C GLY A 23 4.12 -9.58 15.33
N VAL A 24 3.20 -9.84 14.38
CA VAL A 24 3.41 -9.63 12.94
C VAL A 24 3.61 -8.14 12.64
N GLN A 25 4.69 -7.82 11.92
CA GLN A 25 5.01 -6.48 11.49
C GLN A 25 5.59 -6.49 10.07
N PRO A 26 5.33 -5.46 9.25
CA PRO A 26 4.53 -4.27 9.57
C PRO A 26 3.01 -4.55 9.50
N GLU A 27 2.25 -4.15 10.51
CA GLU A 27 0.78 -4.25 10.50
C GLU A 27 0.18 -2.90 10.93
N ILE A 28 -0.76 -2.35 10.17
CA ILE A 28 -1.35 -1.04 10.45
C ILE A 28 -2.80 -1.19 10.90
N ASP A 29 -3.05 -0.87 12.18
CA ASP A 29 -4.37 -0.89 12.82
C ASP A 29 -5.10 -2.24 12.64
N ALA A 30 -4.45 -3.34 13.05
CA ALA A 30 -4.98 -4.70 12.93
C ALA A 30 -5.31 -5.11 11.47
N GLY A 31 -4.40 -4.79 10.54
CA GLY A 31 -4.57 -5.06 9.11
C GLY A 31 -5.56 -4.15 8.37
N ARG A 32 -6.18 -3.17 9.05
CA ARG A 32 -7.18 -2.28 8.45
C ARG A 32 -6.62 -1.44 7.30
N PHE A 33 -5.36 -1.01 7.39
CA PHE A 33 -4.73 -0.18 6.36
C PHE A 33 -3.54 -0.89 5.72
N PRO A 34 -3.32 -0.71 4.41
CA PRO A 34 -2.14 -1.24 3.75
C PRO A 34 -0.88 -0.54 4.27
N VAL A 35 0.22 -1.28 4.31
CA VAL A 35 1.55 -0.67 4.37
C VAL A 35 1.89 -0.09 3.00
N LYS A 36 2.85 0.84 2.94
CA LYS A 36 3.21 1.53 1.69
C LYS A 36 4.61 1.20 1.25
N ARG A 37 4.79 1.04 -0.06
CA ARG A 37 6.08 0.90 -0.74
C ARG A 37 6.05 1.62 -2.07
N THR A 38 7.22 1.81 -2.65
CA THR A 38 7.38 2.17 -4.05
C THR A 38 7.94 1.00 -4.85
N VAL A 39 7.72 1.00 -6.16
CA VAL A 39 8.23 -0.05 -7.07
C VAL A 39 9.72 -0.28 -6.84
N GLY A 40 10.10 -1.55 -6.73
CA GLY A 40 11.47 -2.01 -6.49
C GLY A 40 11.88 -2.06 -5.02
N GLU A 41 11.07 -1.54 -4.09
CA GLU A 41 11.36 -1.67 -2.66
C GLU A 41 11.06 -3.06 -2.11
N GLU A 42 11.77 -3.39 -1.03
CA GLU A 42 11.55 -4.62 -0.28
C GLU A 42 10.47 -4.43 0.80
N VAL A 43 9.59 -5.42 0.92
CA VAL A 43 8.70 -5.59 2.05
C VAL A 43 9.36 -6.58 3.01
N VAL A 44 9.80 -6.06 4.14
CA VAL A 44 10.38 -6.83 5.23
C VAL A 44 9.29 -7.15 6.23
N VAL A 45 9.03 -8.45 6.45
CA VAL A 45 8.00 -8.94 7.38
C VAL A 45 8.68 -9.70 8.50
N THR A 46 8.28 -9.41 9.73
CA THR A 46 8.74 -10.10 10.93
C THR A 46 7.57 -10.60 11.74
N ALA A 47 7.75 -11.72 12.44
CA ALA A 47 6.74 -12.27 13.35
C ALA A 47 7.43 -13.08 14.46
N ASP A 48 6.70 -13.31 15.54
CA ASP A 48 7.08 -14.25 16.58
C ASP A 48 6.37 -15.58 16.29
N ILE A 49 7.13 -16.66 16.09
CA ILE A 49 6.60 -17.98 15.72
C ILE A 49 7.18 -19.02 16.66
N HIS A 50 6.31 -19.63 17.46
CA HIS A 50 6.67 -20.62 18.48
C HIS A 50 5.59 -21.70 18.63
N ALA A 51 5.93 -22.76 19.34
CA ALA A 51 5.02 -23.85 19.71
C ALA A 51 5.49 -24.48 21.03
N ASP A 52 4.63 -25.25 21.67
CA ASP A 52 5.03 -26.07 22.82
C ASP A 52 6.02 -27.18 22.40
N GLY A 53 6.84 -27.64 23.35
CA GLY A 53 7.84 -28.70 23.13
C GLY A 53 9.12 -28.19 22.47
N HIS A 54 9.83 -29.09 21.79
CA HIS A 54 11.15 -28.79 21.21
C HIS A 54 11.19 -29.05 19.71
N ASP A 55 10.06 -29.24 19.05
CA ASP A 55 9.97 -29.56 17.62
C ASP A 55 10.67 -28.50 16.73
N VAL A 56 11.08 -28.89 15.52
CA VAL A 56 11.56 -27.93 14.50
C VAL A 56 10.36 -27.23 13.89
N LEU A 57 10.38 -25.90 13.90
CA LEU A 57 9.39 -25.06 13.25
C LEU A 57 9.89 -24.60 11.88
N VAL A 58 8.97 -24.49 10.93
CA VAL A 58 9.22 -23.90 9.61
C VAL A 58 8.11 -22.91 9.34
N GLY A 59 8.48 -21.74 8.83
CA GLY A 59 7.53 -20.73 8.39
C GLY A 59 7.83 -20.22 6.99
N VAL A 60 6.79 -19.74 6.31
CA VAL A 60 6.87 -19.08 5.01
C VAL A 60 6.10 -17.77 5.04
N LEU A 61 6.67 -16.77 4.39
CA LEU A 61 5.95 -15.57 3.98
C LEU A 61 5.34 -15.83 2.60
N ARG A 62 4.03 -15.68 2.52
CA ARG A 62 3.26 -15.81 1.29
C ARG A 62 2.92 -14.42 0.79
N TYR A 63 3.08 -14.17 -0.50
CA TYR A 63 2.69 -12.90 -1.11
C TYR A 63 2.17 -13.06 -2.54
N ARG A 64 1.37 -12.11 -3.00
CA ARG A 64 0.87 -12.02 -4.37
C ARG A 64 0.47 -10.61 -4.72
N LYS A 65 0.33 -10.32 -6.00
CA LYS A 65 -0.41 -9.13 -6.45
C LYS A 65 -1.91 -9.42 -6.29
N SER A 66 -2.75 -8.44 -5.91
CA SER A 66 -4.16 -8.69 -5.56
C SER A 66 -5.00 -9.26 -6.72
N ASP A 67 -4.60 -9.03 -7.96
CA ASP A 67 -5.23 -9.57 -9.18
C ASP A 67 -4.64 -10.93 -9.61
N ASP A 68 -3.53 -11.36 -9.01
CA ASP A 68 -2.91 -12.66 -9.25
C ASP A 68 -3.60 -13.71 -8.37
N PRO A 69 -4.18 -14.79 -8.94
CA PRO A 69 -4.75 -15.86 -8.13
C PRO A 69 -3.68 -16.63 -7.34
N ASP A 70 -2.44 -16.67 -7.84
CA ASP A 70 -1.40 -17.56 -7.35
C ASP A 70 -0.52 -16.91 -6.28
N TRP A 71 -0.33 -17.62 -5.17
CA TRP A 71 0.54 -17.19 -4.08
C TRP A 71 1.99 -17.61 -4.33
N ARG A 72 2.91 -16.66 -4.23
CA ARG A 72 4.35 -16.92 -4.12
C ARG A 72 4.72 -17.11 -2.67
N GLN A 73 5.78 -17.86 -2.41
CA GLN A 73 6.26 -18.16 -1.06
C GLN A 73 7.76 -17.92 -0.96
N VAL A 74 8.19 -17.39 0.18
CA VAL A 74 9.59 -17.31 0.58
C VAL A 74 9.76 -17.90 1.98
N PRO A 75 10.81 -18.70 2.24
CA PRO A 75 11.09 -19.20 3.58
C PRO A 75 11.32 -18.04 4.57
N LEU A 76 10.90 -18.24 5.81
CA LEU A 76 11.28 -17.37 6.91
C LEU A 76 12.62 -17.80 7.51
N GLU A 77 13.43 -16.81 7.89
CA GLU A 77 14.70 -16.97 8.60
C GLU A 77 14.47 -16.76 10.10
N GLU A 78 14.92 -17.69 10.94
CA GLU A 78 14.90 -17.55 12.39
C GLU A 78 16.06 -16.63 12.85
N LEU A 79 15.73 -15.56 13.55
CA LEU A 79 16.68 -14.59 14.12
C LEU A 79 17.06 -14.90 15.58
N GLY A 80 16.45 -15.93 16.15
CA GLY A 80 16.56 -16.32 17.57
C GLY A 80 15.46 -15.72 18.44
N ASN A 81 15.27 -16.33 19.62
CA ASN A 81 14.19 -15.98 20.56
C ASN A 81 12.81 -15.93 19.87
N ASP A 82 12.52 -16.98 19.08
CA ASP A 82 11.28 -17.16 18.33
C ASP A 82 10.95 -16.04 17.33
N ARG A 83 11.90 -15.16 17.01
CA ARG A 83 11.72 -14.08 16.03
C ARG A 83 12.07 -14.57 14.63
N TRP A 84 11.17 -14.33 13.68
CA TRP A 84 11.32 -14.76 12.28
C TRP A 84 11.25 -13.59 11.32
N LEU A 85 11.88 -13.77 10.15
CA LEU A 85 12.06 -12.73 9.14
C LEU A 85 11.85 -13.26 7.73
N GLY A 86 11.00 -12.59 6.96
CA GLY A 86 10.75 -12.86 5.55
C GLY A 86 10.81 -11.58 4.72
N ARG A 87 11.15 -11.70 3.44
CA ARG A 87 11.32 -10.56 2.54
C ARG A 87 10.81 -10.86 1.13
N PHE A 88 10.13 -9.91 0.51
CA PHE A 88 9.82 -9.96 -0.92
C PHE A 88 9.91 -8.57 -1.56
N ILE A 89 10.15 -8.54 -2.87
CA ILE A 89 10.23 -7.29 -3.65
C ILE A 89 8.88 -7.01 -4.30
N VAL A 90 8.43 -5.76 -4.23
CA VAL A 90 7.26 -5.28 -4.97
C VAL A 90 7.68 -4.72 -6.33
N ALA A 91 7.45 -5.49 -7.40
CA ALA A 91 7.97 -5.19 -8.73
C ALA A 91 7.09 -4.28 -9.59
N GLU A 92 5.80 -4.16 -9.27
CA GLU A 92 4.82 -3.45 -10.10
C GLU A 92 3.94 -2.52 -9.27
N LEU A 93 3.34 -1.52 -9.92
CA LEU A 93 2.33 -0.66 -9.30
C LEU A 93 1.09 -1.46 -8.91
N GLY A 94 0.42 -1.01 -7.86
CA GLY A 94 -0.87 -1.54 -7.44
C GLY A 94 -0.84 -2.15 -6.04
N ARG A 95 -1.74 -3.10 -5.79
CA ARG A 95 -1.92 -3.70 -4.47
C ARG A 95 -1.31 -5.10 -4.44
N TYR A 96 -0.57 -5.38 -3.37
CA TYR A 96 -0.11 -6.70 -3.02
C TYR A 96 -0.77 -7.16 -1.72
N GLU A 97 -0.85 -8.47 -1.56
CA GLU A 97 -1.31 -9.14 -0.37
C GLU A 97 -0.18 -10.01 0.17
N TYR A 98 -0.10 -10.13 1.49
CA TYR A 98 0.85 -11.01 2.14
C TYR A 98 0.29 -11.61 3.43
N GLY A 99 0.80 -12.78 3.78
CA GLY A 99 0.42 -13.52 4.97
C GLY A 99 1.53 -14.47 5.40
N LEU A 100 1.42 -15.03 6.60
CA LEU A 100 2.39 -15.96 7.14
C LEU A 100 1.72 -17.31 7.35
N GLU A 101 2.47 -18.37 7.08
CA GLU A 101 2.07 -19.74 7.37
C GLU A 101 3.24 -20.45 8.05
N ALA A 102 2.98 -21.18 9.13
CA ALA A 102 4.02 -21.90 9.85
C ALA A 102 3.51 -23.24 10.39
N TRP A 103 4.39 -24.22 10.46
CA TRP A 103 4.06 -25.59 10.88
C TRP A 103 5.25 -26.25 11.58
N ILE A 104 4.96 -27.34 12.27
CA ILE A 104 5.99 -28.24 12.80
C ILE A 104 6.46 -29.15 11.66
N ASP A 105 7.75 -29.10 11.34
CA ASP A 105 8.35 -30.05 10.41
C ASP A 105 8.76 -31.32 11.15
N ARG A 106 7.86 -32.32 11.14
CA ARG A 106 8.06 -33.61 11.81
C ARG A 106 9.30 -34.36 11.30
N PHE A 107 9.62 -34.24 10.02
CA PHE A 107 10.81 -34.90 9.48
C PHE A 107 12.09 -34.19 9.92
N ALA A 108 12.11 -32.86 9.90
CA ALA A 108 13.24 -32.09 10.40
C ALA A 108 13.45 -32.29 11.92
N SER A 109 12.37 -32.33 12.72
CA SER A 109 12.41 -32.70 14.14
C SER A 109 13.10 -34.05 14.35
N TRP A 110 12.57 -35.09 13.69
CA TRP A 110 13.09 -36.45 13.78
C TRP A 110 14.57 -36.52 13.34
N ARG A 111 14.91 -35.90 12.22
CA ARG A 111 16.28 -35.92 11.67
C ARG A 111 17.30 -35.27 12.61
N ARG A 112 16.92 -34.17 13.27
CA ARG A 112 17.78 -33.49 14.25
C ARG A 112 18.02 -34.36 15.48
N GLU A 113 16.99 -35.05 15.98
CA GLU A 113 17.13 -35.99 17.09
C GLU A 113 17.97 -37.20 16.70
N LEU A 114 17.75 -37.76 15.51
CA LEU A 114 18.53 -38.87 14.98
C LEU A 114 20.02 -38.53 14.94
N SER A 115 20.40 -37.35 14.43
CA SER A 115 21.81 -36.92 14.37
C SER A 115 22.47 -36.94 15.75
N LYS A 116 21.81 -36.36 16.76
CA LYS A 116 22.33 -36.31 18.14
C LYS A 116 22.50 -37.71 18.74
N LYS A 117 21.55 -38.62 18.50
CA LYS A 117 21.62 -40.01 18.99
C LYS A 117 22.75 -40.80 18.32
N VAL A 118 22.95 -40.60 17.02
CA VAL A 118 24.06 -41.18 16.26
C VAL A 118 25.41 -40.69 16.78
N GLU A 119 25.54 -39.37 17.00
CA GLU A 119 26.76 -38.77 17.57
C GLU A 119 27.06 -39.29 18.98
N ALA A 120 26.02 -39.58 19.77
CA ALA A 120 26.13 -40.20 21.09
C ALA A 120 26.37 -41.72 21.06
N GLY A 121 26.48 -42.33 19.88
CA GLY A 121 26.72 -43.77 19.71
C GLY A 121 25.56 -44.65 20.18
N GLN A 122 24.33 -44.13 20.20
CA GLN A 122 23.15 -44.88 20.61
C GLN A 122 22.65 -45.80 19.48
N ASP A 123 21.94 -46.87 19.85
CA ASP A 123 21.19 -47.67 18.88
C ASP A 123 19.98 -46.87 18.38
N VAL A 124 19.95 -46.61 17.08
CA VAL A 124 18.91 -45.82 16.40
C VAL A 124 18.01 -46.67 15.50
N SER A 125 17.99 -47.99 15.72
CA SER A 125 17.24 -48.93 14.88
C SER A 125 15.73 -48.62 14.85
N SER A 126 15.17 -48.15 15.97
CA SER A 126 13.75 -47.76 16.10
C SER A 126 13.46 -46.44 15.40
N GLU A 127 14.32 -45.44 15.60
CA GLU A 127 14.23 -44.11 14.99
C GLU A 127 14.31 -44.21 13.46
N LEU A 128 15.13 -45.12 12.92
CA LEU A 128 15.18 -45.36 11.48
C LEU A 128 13.86 -45.92 10.92
N LEU A 129 13.10 -46.70 11.71
CA LEU A 129 11.77 -47.16 11.30
C LEU A 129 10.74 -46.02 11.33
N GLU A 130 10.83 -45.12 12.32
CA GLU A 130 10.02 -43.90 12.36
C GLU A 130 10.28 -43.02 11.13
N GLY A 131 11.56 -42.80 10.77
CA GLY A 131 11.93 -42.06 9.57
C GLY A 131 11.40 -42.71 8.28
N ALA A 132 11.46 -44.03 8.19
CA ALA A 132 10.89 -44.76 7.06
C ALA A 132 9.39 -44.50 6.90
N ASP A 133 8.64 -44.48 8.00
CA ASP A 133 7.20 -44.18 8.00
C ASP A 133 6.92 -42.72 7.59
N LEU A 134 7.68 -41.76 8.12
CA LEU A 134 7.57 -40.34 7.72
C LEU A 134 7.81 -40.14 6.22
N VAL A 135 8.87 -40.73 5.68
CA VAL A 135 9.21 -40.66 4.25
C VAL A 135 8.14 -41.36 3.39
N SER A 136 7.65 -42.52 3.82
CA SER A 136 6.60 -43.27 3.12
C SER A 136 5.27 -42.50 3.08
N LYS A 137 4.88 -41.85 4.18
CA LYS A 137 3.70 -40.98 4.23
C LYS A 137 3.82 -39.81 3.25
N THR A 138 4.99 -39.16 3.18
CA THR A 138 5.23 -38.10 2.19
C THR A 138 5.14 -38.63 0.76
N ALA A 139 5.78 -39.77 0.44
CA ALA A 139 5.71 -40.40 -0.89
C ALA A 139 4.26 -40.65 -1.34
N ARG A 140 3.40 -41.12 -0.42
CA ARG A 140 1.97 -41.32 -0.68
C ARG A 140 1.21 -40.01 -0.92
N ARG A 141 1.54 -38.94 -0.19
CA ARG A 141 0.91 -37.63 -0.39
C ARG A 141 1.30 -36.99 -1.72
N VAL A 142 2.53 -37.18 -2.16
CA VAL A 142 3.08 -36.58 -3.39
C VAL A 142 2.64 -37.35 -4.64
N SER A 143 2.39 -38.65 -4.53
CA SER A 143 1.93 -39.49 -5.63
C SER A 143 0.71 -38.88 -6.35
N PRO A 144 0.74 -38.72 -7.69
CA PRO A 144 -0.39 -38.15 -8.42
C PRO A 144 -1.64 -39.04 -8.32
N PRO A 145 -2.85 -38.47 -8.33
CA PRO A 145 -4.08 -39.26 -8.35
C PRO A 145 -4.15 -40.12 -9.61
N SER A 146 -4.67 -41.35 -9.46
CA SER A 146 -4.83 -42.30 -10.55
C SER A 146 -5.68 -41.70 -11.70
N PRO A 147 -5.38 -41.97 -12.99
CA PRO A 147 -6.02 -41.31 -14.14
C PRO A 147 -7.54 -41.56 -14.31
N VAL A 148 -8.17 -42.33 -13.42
CA VAL A 148 -9.58 -42.74 -13.50
C VAL A 148 -10.57 -41.66 -13.01
N ASN A 149 -10.12 -40.64 -12.25
CA ASN A 149 -10.98 -39.56 -11.75
C ASN A 149 -10.59 -38.18 -12.32
N ARG A 150 -10.87 -37.93 -13.61
CA ARG A 150 -10.72 -36.59 -14.25
C ARG A 150 -11.86 -35.61 -13.92
N GLY A 151 -12.49 -35.76 -12.76
CA GLY A 151 -13.74 -35.09 -12.42
C GLY A 151 -13.69 -34.15 -11.21
N SER A 152 -12.52 -33.80 -10.68
CA SER A 152 -12.33 -32.63 -9.81
C SER A 152 -10.84 -32.49 -9.49
N THR A 153 -10.14 -31.61 -10.20
CA THR A 153 -8.90 -31.06 -9.64
C THR A 153 -9.30 -30.10 -8.53
N SER A 154 -9.52 -30.65 -7.32
CA SER A 154 -9.80 -29.87 -6.13
C SER A 154 -8.61 -28.99 -5.78
N GLU A 155 -8.89 -27.85 -5.16
CA GLU A 155 -7.91 -26.92 -4.57
C GLU A 155 -6.86 -27.64 -3.70
N SER A 156 -7.25 -28.75 -3.08
CA SER A 156 -6.40 -29.63 -2.27
C SER A 156 -5.25 -30.30 -3.05
N ALA A 157 -5.44 -30.66 -4.33
CA ALA A 157 -4.38 -31.25 -5.15
C ALA A 157 -3.33 -30.20 -5.57
N ARG A 158 -3.73 -28.94 -5.73
CA ARG A 158 -2.81 -27.82 -5.99
C ARG A 158 -2.00 -27.44 -4.74
N HIS A 159 -2.61 -27.53 -3.55
CA HIS A 159 -1.88 -27.38 -2.27
C HIS A 159 -0.86 -28.50 -2.02
N ALA A 160 -1.17 -29.76 -2.35
CA ALA A 160 -0.24 -30.87 -2.15
C ALA A 160 1.04 -30.76 -3.00
N LEU A 161 0.97 -30.10 -4.15
CA LEU A 161 2.09 -29.97 -5.09
C LEU A 161 2.93 -28.70 -4.89
N ASN A 162 2.51 -27.74 -4.05
CA ASN A 162 3.19 -26.46 -3.85
C ASN A 162 3.62 -25.76 -5.17
N GLY A 163 2.81 -25.89 -6.24
CA GLY A 163 3.12 -25.32 -7.56
C GLY A 163 4.14 -26.10 -8.41
N GLY A 164 4.53 -27.31 -8.01
CA GLY A 164 5.52 -28.13 -8.71
C GLY A 164 5.01 -28.84 -9.97
N ASN A 165 5.95 -29.17 -10.87
CA ASN A 165 5.71 -29.97 -12.08
C ASN A 165 5.23 -31.39 -11.70
N VAL A 166 4.09 -31.83 -12.26
CA VAL A 166 3.49 -33.16 -12.02
C VAL A 166 4.48 -34.31 -12.32
N VAL A 167 5.34 -34.13 -13.33
CA VAL A 167 6.36 -35.12 -13.68
C VAL A 167 7.44 -35.21 -12.59
N GLN A 168 7.89 -34.07 -12.06
CA GLN A 168 8.85 -34.02 -10.97
C GLN A 168 8.26 -34.64 -9.70
N ALA A 169 7.00 -34.35 -9.39
CA ALA A 169 6.32 -34.91 -8.22
C ALA A 169 6.21 -36.44 -8.29
N ALA A 170 5.90 -37.00 -9.47
CA ALA A 170 5.87 -38.45 -9.63
C ALA A 170 7.25 -39.10 -9.41
N ALA A 171 8.31 -38.51 -9.98
CA ALA A 171 9.68 -38.98 -9.78
C ALA A 171 10.14 -38.86 -8.31
N ASP A 172 9.84 -37.73 -7.67
CA ASP A 172 10.14 -37.50 -6.25
C ASP A 172 9.39 -38.51 -5.36
N ALA A 173 8.14 -38.84 -5.67
CA ALA A 173 7.36 -39.83 -4.92
C ALA A 173 7.96 -41.25 -5.01
N GLU A 174 8.37 -41.69 -6.20
CA GLU A 174 9.04 -42.99 -6.39
C GLU A 174 10.39 -43.03 -5.66
N TRP A 175 11.18 -41.95 -5.80
CA TRP A 175 12.46 -41.82 -5.12
C TRP A 175 12.31 -41.87 -3.60
N LEU A 176 11.36 -41.11 -3.03
CA LEU A 176 11.05 -41.15 -1.60
C LEU A 176 10.63 -42.56 -1.15
N GLY A 177 9.85 -43.28 -1.95
CA GLY A 177 9.50 -44.68 -1.71
C GLY A 177 10.73 -45.56 -1.55
N SER A 178 11.70 -45.45 -2.46
CA SER A 178 12.96 -46.21 -2.38
C SER A 178 13.79 -45.87 -1.12
N ARG A 179 13.78 -44.59 -0.69
CA ARG A 179 14.47 -44.16 0.52
C ARG A 179 13.80 -44.72 1.78
N ALA A 180 12.47 -44.72 1.83
CA ALA A 180 11.72 -45.34 2.92
C ALA A 180 12.05 -46.83 3.05
N GLU A 181 12.16 -47.56 1.94
CA GLU A 181 12.55 -48.99 1.95
C GLU A 181 13.96 -49.21 2.50
N VAL A 182 14.94 -48.37 2.10
CA VAL A 182 16.30 -48.45 2.64
C VAL A 182 16.29 -48.24 4.16
N LEU A 183 15.56 -47.25 4.65
CA LEU A 183 15.44 -46.96 6.08
C LEU A 183 14.76 -48.11 6.85
N ALA A 184 13.82 -48.82 6.23
CA ALA A 184 13.07 -49.93 6.84
C ALA A 184 13.85 -51.27 6.91
N LYS A 185 14.97 -51.43 6.20
CA LYS A 185 15.76 -52.68 6.18
C LYS A 185 16.31 -53.06 7.56
N ARG A 186 16.43 -54.36 7.84
CA ARG A 186 17.11 -54.89 9.04
C ARG A 186 18.61 -55.10 8.78
N GLY A 187 19.45 -54.85 9.78
CA GLY A 187 20.81 -55.43 9.85
C GLY A 187 22.03 -54.55 9.49
N ASP A 188 21.90 -53.44 8.76
CA ASP A 188 23.04 -52.52 8.45
C ASP A 188 22.73 -51.08 8.87
N SER A 189 22.97 -50.74 10.14
CA SER A 189 22.69 -49.40 10.68
C SER A 189 23.50 -48.28 10.03
N PRO A 190 24.82 -48.40 9.76
CA PRO A 190 25.61 -47.33 9.13
C PRO A 190 25.07 -46.85 7.77
N SER A 191 24.70 -47.76 6.86
CA SER A 191 24.16 -47.35 5.55
C SER A 191 22.77 -46.70 5.66
N ARG A 192 21.93 -47.18 6.59
CA ARG A 192 20.62 -46.60 6.86
C ARG A 192 20.73 -45.19 7.43
N VAL A 193 21.65 -44.98 8.37
CA VAL A 193 21.94 -43.66 8.95
C VAL A 193 22.43 -42.68 7.88
N ARG A 194 23.34 -43.11 7.00
CA ARG A 194 23.77 -42.26 5.87
C ARG A 194 22.62 -41.85 4.97
N ALA A 195 21.71 -42.78 4.65
CA ALA A 195 20.53 -42.48 3.85
C ALA A 195 19.53 -41.55 4.58
N ALA A 196 19.35 -41.72 5.89
CA ALA A 196 18.50 -40.86 6.71
C ALA A 196 19.00 -39.41 6.78
N LEU A 197 20.31 -39.24 6.85
CA LEU A 197 20.97 -37.94 6.98
C LEU A 197 21.38 -37.34 5.63
N ASP A 198 21.00 -37.95 4.52
CA ASP A 198 21.26 -37.47 3.16
C ASP A 198 20.68 -36.06 2.97
N PRO A 199 21.49 -35.04 2.63
CA PRO A 199 20.99 -33.69 2.36
C PRO A 199 19.90 -33.65 1.28
N GLU A 200 19.98 -34.51 0.26
CA GLU A 200 18.98 -34.56 -0.81
C GLU A 200 17.61 -34.98 -0.25
N LEU A 201 17.59 -35.94 0.69
CA LEU A 201 16.36 -36.38 1.35
C LEU A 201 15.71 -35.24 2.16
N ALA A 202 16.51 -34.43 2.85
CA ALA A 202 15.98 -33.24 3.53
C ALA A 202 15.35 -32.25 2.55
N THR A 203 16.03 -31.96 1.44
CA THR A 203 15.51 -31.02 0.43
C THR A 203 14.18 -31.48 -0.16
N VAL A 204 14.05 -32.76 -0.53
CA VAL A 204 12.81 -33.29 -1.09
C VAL A 204 11.70 -33.36 -0.04
N MET A 205 12.00 -33.77 1.20
CA MET A 205 11.02 -33.78 2.29
C MET A 205 10.51 -32.38 2.64
N ALA A 206 11.39 -31.36 2.66
CA ALA A 206 10.99 -29.98 2.92
C ALA A 206 10.09 -29.39 1.81
N ARG A 207 10.35 -29.73 0.53
CA ARG A 207 9.51 -29.32 -0.61
C ARG A 207 8.06 -29.77 -0.47
N TYR A 208 7.86 -30.97 0.09
CA TYR A 208 6.55 -31.60 0.26
C TYR A 208 6.16 -31.74 1.74
N ALA A 209 6.61 -30.80 2.59
CA ALA A 209 6.33 -30.82 4.02
C ALA A 209 4.82 -30.93 4.32
N ASP A 210 4.48 -31.59 5.42
CA ASP A 210 3.08 -31.71 5.85
C ASP A 210 2.62 -30.41 6.52
N ARG A 211 1.69 -29.71 5.87
CA ARG A 211 1.11 -28.47 6.38
C ARG A 211 -0.32 -28.64 6.91
N SER A 212 -0.82 -29.87 7.02
CA SER A 212 -2.20 -30.14 7.44
C SER A 212 -2.54 -29.64 8.86
N GLN A 213 -1.52 -29.46 9.70
CA GLN A 213 -1.61 -28.89 11.05
C GLN A 213 -0.86 -27.54 11.14
N GLY A 214 -0.68 -26.87 10.01
CA GLY A 214 -0.07 -25.55 9.93
C GLY A 214 -1.03 -24.45 10.38
N THR A 215 -0.46 -23.38 10.91
CA THR A 215 -1.17 -22.17 11.31
C THR A 215 -0.93 -21.11 10.25
N SER A 216 -2.01 -20.48 9.77
CA SER A 216 -1.94 -19.27 8.97
C SER A 216 -2.28 -18.07 9.84
N TYR A 217 -1.53 -16.98 9.70
CA TYR A 217 -1.87 -15.72 10.34
C TYR A 217 -3.07 -15.09 9.62
N GLU A 218 -4.09 -14.71 10.39
CA GLU A 218 -5.24 -13.94 9.93
C GLU A 218 -5.26 -12.60 10.68
N PRO A 219 -5.49 -11.47 9.99
CA PRO A 219 -5.95 -11.33 8.61
C PRO A 219 -4.83 -11.41 7.55
N VAL A 220 -5.22 -11.57 6.27
CA VAL A 220 -4.33 -11.28 5.14
C VAL A 220 -4.03 -9.79 5.11
N LEU A 221 -2.75 -9.42 5.12
CA LEU A 221 -2.28 -8.05 5.14
C LEU A 221 -2.04 -7.54 3.72
N SER A 222 -2.02 -6.22 3.53
CA SER A 222 -1.86 -5.62 2.21
C SER A 222 -0.76 -4.56 2.14
N VAL A 223 -0.18 -4.41 0.95
CA VAL A 223 0.77 -3.37 0.58
C VAL A 223 0.18 -2.59 -0.59
N VAL A 224 0.24 -1.26 -0.54
CA VAL A 224 0.05 -0.40 -1.72
C VAL A 224 1.42 -0.01 -2.24
N VAL A 225 1.61 -0.19 -3.55
CA VAL A 225 2.86 0.06 -4.26
C VAL A 225 2.66 1.21 -5.23
N ASP A 226 3.28 2.34 -4.88
CA ASP A 226 3.26 3.56 -5.66
C ASP A 226 4.50 3.66 -6.57
N ARG A 227 4.51 4.62 -7.49
CA ARG A 227 5.71 4.94 -8.26
C ARG A 227 6.76 5.61 -7.38
N GLU A 228 8.02 5.56 -7.78
CA GLU A 228 9.16 6.11 -7.01
C GLU A 228 8.93 7.56 -6.53
N ARG A 229 8.34 8.41 -7.38
CA ARG A 229 8.07 9.82 -7.05
C ARG A 229 7.20 10.04 -5.82
N ALA A 230 6.38 9.05 -5.43
CA ALA A 230 5.63 9.08 -4.19
C ALA A 230 6.54 9.13 -2.95
N ARG A 231 7.79 8.69 -3.06
CA ARG A 231 8.77 8.64 -1.97
C ARG A 231 9.98 9.54 -2.21
N PHE A 232 10.44 9.67 -3.45
CA PHE A 232 11.68 10.36 -3.80
C PHE A 232 11.48 11.43 -4.88
N GLY A 233 11.82 12.67 -4.55
CA GLY A 233 11.86 13.77 -5.50
C GLY A 233 12.07 15.11 -4.81
N ALA A 234 12.67 16.06 -5.53
CA ALA A 234 12.88 17.42 -5.08
C ALA A 234 11.83 18.37 -5.66
N TRP A 235 11.19 19.15 -4.80
CA TRP A 235 10.04 20.01 -5.15
C TRP A 235 10.45 21.49 -5.21
N TYR A 236 9.88 22.21 -6.18
CA TYR A 236 9.94 23.66 -6.29
C TYR A 236 8.53 24.25 -6.29
N GLU A 237 8.29 25.30 -5.50
CA GLU A 237 7.04 26.07 -5.59
C GLU A 237 7.27 27.37 -6.36
N MET A 238 6.41 27.66 -7.34
CA MET A 238 6.47 28.91 -8.09
C MET A 238 5.08 29.46 -8.37
N PHE A 239 4.90 30.77 -8.20
CA PHE A 239 3.69 31.48 -8.64
C PHE A 239 3.85 31.87 -10.12
N PRO A 240 3.11 31.27 -11.07
CA PRO A 240 3.32 31.56 -12.49
C PRO A 240 3.05 33.02 -12.84
N ARG A 241 2.07 33.66 -12.20
CA ARG A 241 1.76 35.09 -12.37
C ARG A 241 2.94 36.03 -12.10
N SER A 242 3.92 35.58 -11.33
CA SER A 242 5.11 36.36 -10.96
C SER A 242 6.36 35.94 -11.72
N ALA A 243 6.24 35.03 -12.68
CA ALA A 243 7.37 34.43 -13.41
C ALA A 243 7.69 35.15 -14.74
N GLY A 244 7.06 36.29 -15.02
CA GLY A 244 7.33 37.13 -16.19
C GLY A 244 8.32 38.26 -15.91
N SER A 245 8.66 39.01 -16.95
CA SER A 245 9.59 40.14 -16.86
C SER A 245 8.94 41.47 -16.47
N ASP A 246 7.61 41.58 -16.60
CA ASP A 246 6.85 42.79 -16.28
C ASP A 246 6.23 42.66 -14.87
N PRO A 247 6.70 43.43 -13.88
CA PRO A 247 6.21 43.34 -12.50
C PRO A 247 4.85 44.01 -12.30
N THR A 248 4.30 44.69 -13.32
CA THR A 248 3.05 45.47 -13.20
C THR A 248 1.79 44.69 -13.55
N ARG A 249 1.93 43.47 -14.06
CA ARG A 249 0.82 42.59 -14.46
C ARG A 249 1.12 41.13 -14.13
N SER A 250 0.09 40.28 -14.23
CA SER A 250 0.30 38.84 -14.26
C SER A 250 1.05 38.43 -15.53
N ALA A 251 2.00 37.51 -15.36
CA ALA A 251 2.58 36.76 -16.46
C ALA A 251 1.62 35.65 -16.95
N THR A 252 1.75 35.30 -18.22
CA THR A 252 1.11 34.11 -18.82
C THR A 252 1.92 32.84 -18.53
N LEU A 253 1.34 31.65 -18.75
CA LEU A 253 2.08 30.39 -18.66
C LEU A 253 3.20 30.30 -19.70
N ARG A 254 3.02 30.92 -20.88
CA ARG A 254 4.06 31.03 -21.91
C ARG A 254 5.27 31.82 -21.43
N GLU A 255 5.05 32.89 -20.69
CA GLU A 255 6.13 33.67 -20.09
C GLU A 255 6.78 32.91 -18.93
N ALA A 256 5.96 32.25 -18.09
CA ALA A 256 6.43 31.43 -16.98
C ALA A 256 7.29 30.23 -17.43
N GLU A 257 7.07 29.70 -18.65
CA GLU A 257 7.85 28.60 -19.24
C GLU A 257 9.35 28.91 -19.25
N ALA A 258 9.74 30.19 -19.40
CA ALA A 258 11.14 30.61 -19.40
C ALA A 258 11.90 30.23 -18.10
N ARG A 259 11.18 29.94 -17.00
CA ARG A 259 11.77 29.51 -15.73
C ARG A 259 12.13 28.02 -15.69
N LEU A 260 11.49 27.19 -16.53
CA LEU A 260 11.60 25.73 -16.44
C LEU A 260 13.04 25.21 -16.60
N PRO A 261 13.86 25.69 -17.56
CA PRO A 261 15.25 25.23 -17.68
C PRO A 261 16.10 25.53 -16.44
N GLN A 262 15.89 26.70 -15.82
CA GLN A 262 16.60 27.08 -14.60
C GLN A 262 16.17 26.22 -13.41
N ILE A 263 14.87 25.91 -13.29
CA ILE A 263 14.33 25.05 -12.24
C ILE A 263 14.89 23.62 -12.38
N ALA A 264 14.88 23.07 -13.60
CA ALA A 264 15.47 21.76 -13.89
C ALA A 264 16.98 21.73 -13.59
N ALA A 265 17.72 22.79 -13.93
CA ALA A 265 19.15 22.90 -13.65
C ALA A 265 19.50 22.89 -12.15
N MET A 266 18.55 23.19 -11.26
CA MET A 266 18.72 23.03 -9.80
C MET A 266 18.59 21.57 -9.34
N GLY A 267 18.32 20.63 -10.24
CA GLY A 267 18.11 19.21 -9.92
C GLY A 267 16.74 18.92 -9.34
N LEU A 268 15.73 19.73 -9.69
CA LEU A 268 14.36 19.57 -9.20
C LEU A 268 13.54 18.69 -10.13
N ASP A 269 12.58 17.99 -9.55
CA ASP A 269 11.77 16.97 -10.19
C ASP A 269 10.31 17.39 -10.35
N VAL A 270 9.80 18.14 -9.39
CA VAL A 270 8.39 18.52 -9.29
C VAL A 270 8.28 20.03 -9.20
N LEU A 271 7.52 20.63 -10.12
CA LEU A 271 7.13 22.02 -10.06
C LEU A 271 5.69 22.11 -9.52
N TYR A 272 5.57 22.55 -8.29
CA TYR A 272 4.31 22.83 -7.61
C TYR A 272 3.82 24.24 -7.93
N LEU A 273 2.61 24.32 -8.47
CA LEU A 273 1.91 25.58 -8.74
C LEU A 273 0.79 25.78 -7.70
N PRO A 274 0.72 26.97 -7.07
CA PRO A 274 -0.49 27.43 -6.39
C PRO A 274 -1.70 27.38 -7.32
N PRO A 275 -2.94 27.54 -6.81
CA PRO A 275 -4.13 27.49 -7.65
C PRO A 275 -4.02 28.40 -8.88
N ILE A 276 -4.29 27.84 -10.06
CA ILE A 276 -4.18 28.50 -11.37
C ILE A 276 -5.53 28.96 -11.91
N HIS A 277 -6.56 28.99 -11.06
CA HIS A 277 -7.95 29.23 -11.42
C HIS A 277 -8.32 30.72 -11.33
N PRO A 278 -9.45 31.14 -11.93
CA PRO A 278 -9.99 32.48 -11.71
C PRO A 278 -10.13 32.83 -10.22
N ILE A 279 -9.85 34.09 -9.85
CA ILE A 279 -9.87 34.55 -8.45
C ILE A 279 -11.06 35.49 -8.21
N GLY A 280 -11.79 35.27 -7.12
CA GLY A 280 -12.95 36.07 -6.72
C GLY A 280 -12.60 37.55 -6.49
N ARG A 281 -13.58 38.43 -6.68
CA ARG A 281 -13.49 39.88 -6.43
C ARG A 281 -14.14 40.25 -5.08
N SER A 282 -15.20 39.56 -4.69
CA SER A 282 -15.89 39.75 -3.42
C SER A 282 -14.97 39.42 -2.25
N PHE A 283 -14.82 40.38 -1.33
CA PHE A 283 -13.96 40.29 -0.13
C PHE A 283 -12.50 39.93 -0.43
N ARG A 284 -12.03 40.18 -1.67
CA ARG A 284 -10.66 39.92 -2.10
C ARG A 284 -9.66 40.60 -1.17
N LYS A 285 -8.61 39.84 -0.80
CA LYS A 285 -7.47 40.35 -0.03
C LYS A 285 -6.54 41.23 -0.86
N GLY A 286 -6.11 42.33 -0.27
CA GLY A 286 -5.05 43.20 -0.83
C GLY A 286 -3.65 42.79 -0.38
N PRO A 287 -2.61 43.55 -0.79
CA PRO A 287 -1.22 43.37 -0.37
C PRO A 287 -1.10 43.26 1.15
N ASN A 288 -0.11 42.48 1.62
CA ASN A 288 0.13 42.25 3.03
C ASN A 288 -1.09 41.71 3.81
N ASN A 289 -1.95 40.91 3.16
CA ASN A 289 -3.16 40.31 3.73
C ASN A 289 -4.20 41.37 4.20
N SER A 290 -4.19 42.56 3.59
CA SER A 290 -5.21 43.59 3.80
C SER A 290 -6.61 43.06 3.52
N LEU A 291 -7.60 43.49 4.31
CA LEU A 291 -9.02 43.17 4.11
C LEU A 291 -9.65 43.91 2.93
N VAL A 292 -8.97 44.93 2.41
CA VAL A 292 -9.42 45.74 1.29
C VAL A 292 -8.39 45.63 0.17
N ALA A 293 -8.83 45.14 -0.98
CA ALA A 293 -8.08 45.14 -2.22
C ALA A 293 -8.34 46.43 -3.02
N GLY A 294 -7.27 47.00 -3.59
CA GLY A 294 -7.35 47.99 -4.65
C GLY A 294 -7.82 47.39 -5.98
N PRO A 295 -8.13 48.24 -6.98
CA PRO A 295 -8.74 47.80 -8.23
C PRO A 295 -7.88 46.82 -9.05
N ASN A 296 -6.56 46.89 -8.90
CA ASN A 296 -5.60 46.08 -9.64
C ASN A 296 -4.91 45.02 -8.76
N ASP A 297 -5.34 44.86 -7.50
CA ASP A 297 -4.71 43.88 -6.62
C ASP A 297 -5.11 42.45 -7.07
N PRO A 298 -4.12 41.56 -7.25
CA PRO A 298 -4.36 40.25 -7.87
C PRO A 298 -5.01 39.25 -6.91
N GLY A 299 -5.07 39.57 -5.61
CA GLY A 299 -5.67 38.70 -4.60
C GLY A 299 -4.88 37.43 -4.29
N SER A 300 -5.50 36.60 -3.44
CA SER A 300 -5.02 35.27 -3.09
C SER A 300 -5.45 34.26 -4.16
N PRO A 301 -4.54 33.44 -4.72
CA PRO A 301 -4.92 32.35 -5.64
C PRO A 301 -5.89 31.34 -5.02
N TRP A 302 -5.87 31.16 -3.69
CA TRP A 302 -6.79 30.29 -2.97
C TRP A 302 -8.22 30.84 -2.85
N GLY A 303 -8.47 32.09 -3.26
CA GLY A 303 -9.80 32.68 -3.46
C GLY A 303 -10.46 32.20 -4.75
N ILE A 304 -10.55 30.89 -4.92
CA ILE A 304 -10.88 30.24 -6.20
C ILE A 304 -12.32 30.51 -6.62
N GLY A 305 -12.52 30.96 -7.86
CA GLY A 305 -13.82 31.12 -8.50
C GLY A 305 -14.15 32.56 -8.79
N SER A 306 -14.63 32.81 -10.00
CA SER A 306 -15.28 34.07 -10.40
C SER A 306 -16.27 33.79 -11.53
N GLU A 307 -16.82 34.84 -12.13
CA GLU A 307 -17.63 34.73 -13.36
C GLU A 307 -16.90 34.02 -14.51
N ALA A 308 -15.56 34.03 -14.52
CA ALA A 308 -14.75 33.38 -15.55
C ALA A 308 -14.59 31.86 -15.34
N GLY A 309 -15.06 31.31 -14.21
CA GLY A 309 -15.05 29.87 -13.95
C GLY A 309 -14.54 29.50 -12.56
N GLY A 310 -14.47 28.19 -12.31
CA GLY A 310 -14.11 27.57 -11.03
C GLY A 310 -12.88 26.65 -11.11
N HIS A 311 -12.91 25.55 -10.36
CA HIS A 311 -11.79 24.60 -10.25
C HIS A 311 -11.35 23.91 -11.55
N LYS A 312 -12.16 23.92 -12.62
CA LYS A 312 -11.82 23.36 -13.95
C LYS A 312 -11.48 24.45 -14.98
N ALA A 313 -11.35 25.71 -14.55
CA ALA A 313 -10.99 26.83 -15.40
C ALA A 313 -9.55 27.29 -15.12
N LEU A 314 -8.90 27.83 -16.15
CA LEU A 314 -7.64 28.55 -16.02
C LEU A 314 -7.92 30.05 -15.81
N HIS A 315 -7.15 30.71 -14.95
CA HIS A 315 -7.24 32.15 -14.77
C HIS A 315 -6.99 32.87 -16.10
N PRO A 316 -7.86 33.80 -16.56
CA PRO A 316 -7.73 34.40 -17.90
C PRO A 316 -6.38 35.08 -18.16
N GLU A 317 -5.79 35.72 -17.16
CA GLU A 317 -4.47 36.35 -17.29
C GLU A 317 -3.30 35.36 -17.40
N LEU A 318 -3.51 34.08 -17.09
CA LEU A 318 -2.49 33.03 -17.28
C LEU A 318 -2.52 32.44 -18.70
N GLY A 319 -3.60 32.66 -19.45
CA GLY A 319 -3.77 32.18 -20.83
C GLY A 319 -4.97 31.24 -20.98
N THR A 320 -4.81 30.26 -21.87
CA THR A 320 -5.85 29.26 -22.22
C THR A 320 -5.46 27.85 -21.74
N LEU A 321 -6.40 26.90 -21.80
CA LEU A 321 -6.07 25.49 -21.51
C LEU A 321 -5.01 24.93 -22.48
N ASP A 322 -4.97 25.39 -23.73
CA ASP A 322 -3.91 25.01 -24.69
C ASP A 322 -2.53 25.52 -24.24
N ASP A 323 -2.47 26.70 -23.61
CA ASP A 323 -1.23 27.22 -23.01
C ASP A 323 -0.82 26.40 -21.78
N PHE A 324 -1.79 25.90 -21.01
CA PHE A 324 -1.54 24.99 -19.91
C PHE A 324 -0.97 23.65 -20.39
N ASP A 325 -1.60 23.02 -21.39
CA ASP A 325 -1.11 21.77 -21.98
C ASP A 325 0.29 21.94 -22.57
N HIS A 326 0.55 23.08 -23.20
CA HIS A 326 1.89 23.41 -23.66
C HIS A 326 2.90 23.52 -22.51
N PHE A 327 2.55 24.22 -21.43
CA PHE A 327 3.40 24.39 -20.26
C PHE A 327 3.72 23.05 -19.58
N VAL A 328 2.73 22.16 -19.43
CA VAL A 328 2.92 20.79 -18.91
C VAL A 328 3.86 20.00 -19.83
N ALA A 329 3.67 20.08 -21.15
CA ALA A 329 4.56 19.42 -22.10
C ALA A 329 5.99 19.99 -22.05
N ALA A 330 6.14 21.30 -21.87
CA ALA A 330 7.43 21.96 -21.71
C ALA A 330 8.15 21.52 -20.43
N ALA A 331 7.45 21.45 -19.30
CA ALA A 331 7.98 20.94 -18.05
C ALA A 331 8.48 19.50 -18.20
N LYS A 332 7.68 18.65 -18.84
CA LYS A 332 8.06 17.26 -19.11
C LYS A 332 9.32 17.14 -19.97
N ARG A 333 9.50 18.01 -20.99
CA ARG A 333 10.70 18.01 -21.85
C ARG A 333 12.00 18.26 -21.07
N VAL A 334 11.93 18.99 -19.96
CA VAL A 334 13.08 19.28 -19.08
C VAL A 334 13.12 18.40 -17.84
N GLY A 335 12.29 17.35 -17.76
CA GLY A 335 12.27 16.40 -16.66
C GLY A 335 11.45 16.82 -15.43
N LEU A 336 10.63 17.87 -15.54
CA LEU A 336 9.77 18.33 -14.46
C LEU A 336 8.34 17.76 -14.58
N GLU A 337 7.80 17.28 -13.48
CA GLU A 337 6.38 16.98 -13.32
C GLU A 337 5.64 18.17 -12.71
N ILE A 338 4.45 18.49 -13.22
CA ILE A 338 3.61 19.54 -12.62
C ILE A 338 2.80 18.95 -11.46
N ALA A 339 2.89 19.59 -10.31
CA ALA A 339 1.97 19.40 -9.19
C ALA A 339 1.02 20.59 -9.09
N LEU A 340 -0.29 20.33 -9.05
CA LEU A 340 -1.29 21.39 -8.85
C LEU A 340 -1.80 21.42 -7.42
N ASP A 341 -2.02 22.62 -6.90
CA ASP A 341 -2.78 22.82 -5.67
C ASP A 341 -4.24 22.41 -5.85
N ILE A 342 -4.76 21.61 -4.92
CA ILE A 342 -6.17 21.28 -4.80
C ILE A 342 -6.68 21.82 -3.47
N ALA A 343 -7.33 22.98 -3.54
CA ALA A 343 -8.03 23.60 -2.43
C ALA A 343 -9.54 23.56 -2.66
N PHE A 344 -10.21 22.56 -2.08
CA PHE A 344 -11.67 22.45 -2.15
C PHE A 344 -12.35 23.45 -1.22
N GLN A 345 -12.48 24.66 -1.74
CA GLN A 345 -13.12 25.84 -1.16
C GLN A 345 -13.43 26.82 -2.28
N CYS A 346 -14.35 27.75 -2.02
CA CYS A 346 -14.84 28.64 -3.07
C CYS A 346 -14.76 30.10 -2.60
N SER A 347 -14.38 31.02 -3.48
CA SER A 347 -14.69 32.43 -3.27
C SER A 347 -16.22 32.63 -3.27
N PRO A 348 -16.73 33.76 -2.76
CA PRO A 348 -18.15 34.09 -2.86
C PRO A 348 -18.66 34.20 -4.31
N ASP A 349 -17.77 34.43 -5.26
CA ASP A 349 -18.10 34.59 -6.69
C ASP A 349 -17.96 33.28 -7.47
N HIS A 350 -17.59 32.18 -6.83
CA HIS A 350 -17.45 30.88 -7.49
C HIS A 350 -18.81 30.41 -8.03
N PRO A 351 -18.88 29.86 -9.27
CA PRO A 351 -20.14 29.42 -9.87
C PRO A 351 -20.97 28.48 -8.98
N TYR A 352 -20.33 27.56 -8.25
CA TYR A 352 -21.00 26.67 -7.30
C TYR A 352 -21.82 27.41 -6.23
N VAL A 353 -21.43 28.61 -5.77
CA VAL A 353 -22.20 29.33 -4.74
C VAL A 353 -23.61 29.65 -5.22
N ARG A 354 -23.76 29.95 -6.52
CA ARG A 354 -25.07 30.20 -7.15
C ARG A 354 -25.73 28.92 -7.66
N GLN A 355 -24.95 28.02 -8.26
CA GLN A 355 -25.45 26.83 -8.95
C GLN A 355 -25.82 25.70 -7.99
N HIS A 356 -25.11 25.61 -6.86
CA HIS A 356 -25.21 24.56 -5.85
C HIS A 356 -25.16 25.15 -4.42
N PRO A 357 -26.12 26.03 -4.05
CA PRO A 357 -26.16 26.59 -2.70
C PRO A 357 -26.21 25.50 -1.61
N GLU A 358 -26.79 24.34 -1.91
CA GLU A 358 -26.86 23.17 -1.03
C GLU A 358 -25.49 22.59 -0.64
N TRP A 359 -24.42 22.92 -1.36
CA TRP A 359 -23.05 22.50 -1.02
C TRP A 359 -22.40 23.38 0.07
N PHE A 360 -23.11 24.37 0.61
CA PHE A 360 -22.59 25.29 1.62
C PHE A 360 -23.49 25.33 2.86
N ARG A 361 -22.89 25.54 4.03
CA ARG A 361 -23.65 25.80 5.27
C ARG A 361 -24.13 27.23 5.31
N HIS A 362 -25.42 27.41 5.07
CA HIS A 362 -26.12 28.68 5.28
C HIS A 362 -26.48 28.87 6.75
N ARG A 363 -26.27 30.09 7.24
CA ARG A 363 -26.82 30.54 8.53
C ARG A 363 -28.32 30.80 8.40
N PRO A 364 -29.05 30.95 9.53
CA PRO A 364 -30.48 31.27 9.50
C PRO A 364 -30.84 32.55 8.75
N ASP A 365 -29.90 33.49 8.61
CA ASP A 365 -30.07 34.74 7.83
C ASP A 365 -29.73 34.59 6.34
N GLY A 366 -29.43 33.37 5.88
CA GLY A 366 -29.05 33.04 4.51
C GLY A 366 -27.56 33.25 4.19
N THR A 367 -26.78 33.87 5.08
CA THR A 367 -25.35 34.11 4.83
C THR A 367 -24.49 32.85 5.00
N ILE A 368 -23.38 32.77 4.28
CA ILE A 368 -22.39 31.69 4.44
C ILE A 368 -21.23 32.21 5.30
N LYS A 369 -20.84 31.44 6.33
CA LYS A 369 -19.68 31.79 7.16
C LYS A 369 -18.39 31.56 6.36
N HIS A 370 -17.52 32.57 6.34
CA HIS A 370 -16.18 32.43 5.75
C HIS A 370 -15.31 31.41 6.48
N ALA A 371 -14.31 30.84 5.79
CA ALA A 371 -13.44 29.83 6.37
C ALA A 371 -12.50 30.43 7.42
N GLU A 372 -12.15 29.62 8.43
CA GLU A 372 -11.21 29.99 9.48
C GLU A 372 -10.32 28.78 9.81
N ASN A 373 -9.05 29.03 10.09
CA ASN A 373 -8.14 28.07 10.72
C ASN A 373 -7.46 28.80 11.90
N PRO A 374 -8.11 28.85 13.08
CA PRO A 374 -7.74 29.76 14.15
C PRO A 374 -6.23 29.72 14.49
N PRO A 375 -5.56 30.88 14.60
CA PRO A 375 -6.14 32.23 14.65
C PRO A 375 -6.40 32.89 13.28
N LYS A 376 -6.14 32.21 12.15
CA LYS A 376 -6.28 32.76 10.80
C LYS A 376 -7.75 32.82 10.38
N LYS A 377 -8.13 33.93 9.74
CA LYS A 377 -9.45 34.15 9.13
C LYS A 377 -9.29 34.39 7.63
N TYR A 378 -10.15 33.77 6.85
CA TYR A 378 -10.10 33.81 5.39
C TYR A 378 -11.42 34.37 4.85
N GLN A 379 -11.59 35.70 4.92
CA GLN A 379 -12.82 36.40 4.56
C GLN A 379 -13.19 36.28 3.07
N ASP A 380 -12.22 35.94 2.24
CA ASP A 380 -12.30 35.79 0.78
C ASP A 380 -12.77 34.41 0.32
N ILE A 381 -13.07 33.47 1.24
CA ILE A 381 -13.46 32.09 0.90
C ILE A 381 -14.55 31.50 1.80
N TYR A 382 -15.34 30.62 1.22
CA TYR A 382 -16.36 29.77 1.84
C TYR A 382 -15.91 28.29 1.84
N PRO A 383 -16.07 27.58 2.96
CA PRO A 383 -15.85 26.14 3.02
C PRO A 383 -17.03 25.39 2.37
N LEU A 384 -16.73 24.31 1.67
CA LEU A 384 -17.73 23.34 1.19
C LEU A 384 -18.22 22.47 2.36
N ASP A 385 -19.52 22.21 2.39
CA ASP A 385 -20.14 21.26 3.32
C ASP A 385 -20.15 19.85 2.74
N LEU A 386 -19.05 19.12 2.95
CA LEU A 386 -18.90 17.74 2.46
C LEU A 386 -19.82 16.72 3.15
N GLU A 387 -20.63 17.16 4.10
CA GLU A 387 -21.62 16.38 4.85
C GLU A 387 -23.06 16.84 4.57
N CYS A 388 -23.27 17.71 3.59
CA CYS A 388 -24.60 18.18 3.20
C CYS A 388 -25.49 17.05 2.66
N ASP A 389 -26.79 17.29 2.55
CA ASP A 389 -27.74 16.30 2.00
C ASP A 389 -27.41 15.90 0.55
N ALA A 390 -26.75 16.79 -0.20
CA ALA A 390 -26.31 16.57 -1.58
C ALA A 390 -24.86 16.04 -1.69
N TRP A 391 -24.29 15.50 -0.62
CA TRP A 391 -22.87 15.12 -0.54
C TRP A 391 -22.42 14.20 -1.68
N GLN A 392 -23.25 13.27 -2.15
CA GLN A 392 -22.85 12.38 -3.26
C GLN A 392 -22.52 13.17 -4.52
N SER A 393 -23.37 14.15 -4.88
CA SER A 393 -23.15 14.99 -6.07
C SER A 393 -21.91 15.87 -5.92
N LEU A 394 -21.72 16.44 -4.73
CA LEU A 394 -20.54 17.23 -4.41
C LEU A 394 -19.26 16.38 -4.51
N TRP A 395 -19.24 15.20 -3.88
CA TRP A 395 -18.06 14.33 -3.90
C TRP A 395 -17.70 13.88 -5.32
N GLN A 396 -18.70 13.54 -6.15
CA GLN A 396 -18.49 13.20 -7.56
C GLN A 396 -17.97 14.39 -8.37
N GLU A 397 -18.48 15.60 -8.13
CA GLU A 397 -17.96 16.80 -8.79
C GLU A 397 -16.49 17.04 -8.41
N LEU A 398 -16.13 16.92 -7.13
CA LEU A 398 -14.74 17.09 -6.68
C LEU A 398 -13.80 16.00 -7.23
N LYS A 399 -14.26 14.75 -7.39
CA LYS A 399 -13.53 13.70 -8.15
C LYS A 399 -13.31 14.13 -9.59
N SER A 400 -14.35 14.64 -10.25
CA SER A 400 -14.25 15.05 -11.65
C SER A 400 -13.30 16.24 -11.88
N VAL A 401 -13.07 17.11 -10.87
CA VAL A 401 -12.03 18.15 -10.93
C VAL A 401 -10.64 17.52 -11.06
N LEU A 402 -10.32 16.49 -10.27
CA LEU A 402 -9.04 15.79 -10.36
C LEU A 402 -8.90 15.09 -11.71
N LEU A 403 -9.94 14.36 -12.14
CA LEU A 403 -9.94 13.66 -13.43
C LEU A 403 -9.77 14.63 -14.62
N PHE A 404 -10.36 15.82 -14.53
CA PHE A 404 -10.17 16.87 -15.54
C PHE A 404 -8.69 17.25 -15.69
N TRP A 405 -8.00 17.57 -14.58
CA TRP A 405 -6.58 17.94 -14.63
C TRP A 405 -5.65 16.77 -14.94
N ILE A 406 -6.05 15.53 -14.59
CA ILE A 406 -5.39 14.31 -15.06
C ILE A 406 -5.48 14.21 -16.60
N GLY A 407 -6.61 14.58 -17.20
CA GLY A 407 -6.77 14.69 -18.66
C GLY A 407 -5.75 15.65 -19.30
N HIS A 408 -5.37 16.70 -18.59
CA HIS A 408 -4.34 17.68 -18.98
C HIS A 408 -2.91 17.31 -18.51
N GLY A 409 -2.67 16.03 -18.18
CA GLY A 409 -1.33 15.51 -17.90
C GLY A 409 -0.80 15.73 -16.47
N VAL A 410 -1.61 16.28 -15.55
CA VAL A 410 -1.23 16.42 -14.14
C VAL A 410 -1.32 15.06 -13.45
N ARG A 411 -0.29 14.69 -12.68
CA ARG A 411 -0.24 13.43 -11.92
C ARG A 411 0.08 13.62 -10.44
N ILE A 412 0.33 14.86 -10.02
CA ILE A 412 0.67 15.18 -8.63
C ILE A 412 -0.27 16.27 -8.13
N PHE A 413 -0.85 16.07 -6.96
CA PHE A 413 -1.77 17.00 -6.33
C PHE A 413 -1.29 17.35 -4.92
N ARG A 414 -0.99 18.62 -4.70
CA ARG A 414 -0.78 19.18 -3.36
C ARG A 414 -2.14 19.55 -2.82
N VAL A 415 -2.64 18.81 -1.84
CA VAL A 415 -3.98 19.01 -1.29
C VAL A 415 -3.89 19.97 -0.10
N ASP A 416 -4.62 21.08 -0.20
CA ASP A 416 -4.66 22.14 0.79
C ASP A 416 -5.50 21.76 2.02
N ASN A 417 -4.91 21.89 3.21
CA ASN A 417 -5.58 21.71 4.48
C ASN A 417 -6.56 20.50 4.56
N PRO A 418 -6.19 19.27 4.13
CA PRO A 418 -7.11 18.14 4.07
C PRO A 418 -7.67 17.75 5.45
N HIS A 419 -6.98 18.12 6.52
CA HIS A 419 -7.41 17.93 7.91
C HIS A 419 -8.67 18.75 8.30
N THR A 420 -9.14 19.65 7.44
CA THR A 420 -10.39 20.41 7.62
C THR A 420 -11.59 19.78 6.91
N LYS A 421 -11.39 18.67 6.18
CA LYS A 421 -12.41 17.96 5.39
C LYS A 421 -12.59 16.52 5.94
N PRO A 422 -13.75 15.87 5.73
CA PRO A 422 -14.01 14.53 6.27
C PRO A 422 -12.99 13.49 5.79
N TYR A 423 -12.55 12.61 6.70
CA TYR A 423 -11.62 11.53 6.36
C TYR A 423 -12.19 10.56 5.33
N ARG A 424 -13.48 10.22 5.44
CA ARG A 424 -14.13 9.30 4.51
C ARG A 424 -14.16 9.83 3.07
N PHE A 425 -14.26 11.15 2.91
CA PHE A 425 -14.15 11.78 1.60
C PHE A 425 -12.78 11.52 0.98
N TRP A 426 -11.69 11.80 1.71
CA TRP A 426 -10.35 11.56 1.19
C TRP A 426 -10.03 10.08 0.96
N GLU A 427 -10.46 9.21 1.86
CA GLU A 427 -10.30 7.76 1.71
C GLU A 427 -10.97 7.25 0.42
N TRP A 428 -12.20 7.70 0.16
CA TRP A 428 -12.92 7.36 -1.07
C TRP A 428 -12.27 7.99 -2.30
N LEU A 429 -12.06 9.31 -2.29
CA LEU A 429 -11.57 10.07 -3.43
C LEU A 429 -10.22 9.57 -3.94
N ILE A 430 -9.25 9.36 -3.04
CA ILE A 430 -7.91 8.92 -3.41
C ILE A 430 -7.96 7.49 -3.99
N ARG A 431 -8.73 6.59 -3.37
CA ARG A 431 -8.87 5.20 -3.86
C ARG A 431 -9.50 5.14 -5.24
N GLU A 432 -10.56 5.91 -5.44
CA GLU A 432 -11.26 5.98 -6.72
C GLU A 432 -10.37 6.53 -7.83
N VAL A 433 -9.63 7.61 -7.57
CA VAL A 433 -8.70 8.17 -8.56
C VAL A 433 -7.55 7.20 -8.83
N GLN A 434 -6.97 6.57 -7.82
CA GLN A 434 -5.86 5.63 -8.00
C GLN A 434 -6.27 4.28 -8.61
N ALA A 435 -7.55 3.90 -8.52
CA ALA A 435 -8.09 2.74 -9.23
C ALA A 435 -8.06 2.95 -10.76
N GLU A 436 -8.28 4.18 -11.22
CA GLU A 436 -8.26 4.57 -12.64
C GLU A 436 -6.87 5.07 -13.10
N HIS A 437 -6.13 5.70 -12.19
CA HIS A 437 -4.85 6.37 -12.42
C HIS A 437 -3.86 6.10 -11.28
N SER A 438 -3.33 4.87 -11.25
CA SER A 438 -2.47 4.36 -10.17
C SER A 438 -1.12 5.09 -10.01
N ASP A 439 -0.75 5.92 -10.98
CA ASP A 439 0.47 6.75 -10.97
C ASP A 439 0.27 8.10 -10.26
N THR A 440 -0.95 8.43 -9.82
CA THR A 440 -1.22 9.71 -9.15
C THR A 440 -0.63 9.77 -7.74
N VAL A 441 -0.08 10.95 -7.39
CA VAL A 441 0.54 11.23 -6.09
C VAL A 441 -0.21 12.36 -5.38
N PHE A 442 -0.64 12.10 -4.15
CA PHE A 442 -1.31 13.08 -3.29
C PHE A 442 -0.40 13.48 -2.11
N LEU A 443 -0.11 14.77 -2.00
CA LEU A 443 0.62 15.38 -0.88
C LEU A 443 -0.36 16.06 0.07
N SER A 444 -0.41 15.64 1.33
CA SER A 444 -1.26 16.27 2.34
C SER A 444 -0.58 17.45 3.01
N GLU A 445 -1.08 18.67 2.83
CA GLU A 445 -0.66 19.83 3.63
C GLU A 445 -1.41 19.89 4.97
N ALA A 446 -0.95 19.09 5.92
CA ALA A 446 -1.61 18.95 7.22
C ALA A 446 -0.69 19.33 8.37
N PHE A 447 -0.54 20.63 8.64
CA PHE A 447 0.10 21.12 9.86
C PHE A 447 -0.87 21.10 11.05
N THR A 448 -1.08 19.89 11.58
CA THR A 448 -2.04 19.62 12.66
C THR A 448 -1.46 18.60 13.63
N ARG A 449 -2.22 18.10 14.60
CA ARG A 449 -1.76 17.10 15.58
C ARG A 449 -1.32 15.80 14.90
N SER A 450 -0.30 15.15 15.45
CA SER A 450 0.34 13.94 14.87
C SER A 450 -0.64 12.80 14.56
N LYS A 451 -1.65 12.55 15.41
CA LYS A 451 -2.67 11.52 15.17
C LYS A 451 -3.45 11.76 13.88
N VAL A 452 -3.78 13.03 13.59
CA VAL A 452 -4.49 13.42 12.36
C VAL A 452 -3.60 13.27 11.15
N MET A 453 -2.35 13.74 11.22
CA MET A 453 -1.36 13.60 10.14
C MET A 453 -1.13 12.12 9.78
N ARG A 454 -0.92 11.26 10.78
CA ARG A 454 -0.75 9.82 10.57
C ARG A 454 -2.00 9.19 9.98
N HIS A 455 -3.19 9.60 10.42
CA HIS A 455 -4.44 9.06 9.88
C HIS A 455 -4.60 9.40 8.40
N LEU A 456 -4.36 10.65 7.98
CA LEU A 456 -4.42 11.05 6.57
C LEU A 456 -3.48 10.20 5.70
N ALA A 457 -2.25 9.97 6.16
CA ALA A 457 -1.32 9.07 5.46
C ALA A 457 -1.91 7.65 5.30
N LYS A 458 -2.53 7.09 6.35
CA LYS A 458 -3.18 5.76 6.29
C LYS A 458 -4.33 5.68 5.29
N LEU A 459 -5.10 6.77 5.12
CA LEU A 459 -6.26 6.80 4.23
C LEU A 459 -5.90 6.67 2.74
N GLY A 460 -4.73 7.16 2.35
CA GLY A 460 -4.27 7.07 0.96
C GLY A 460 -3.17 8.07 0.59
N PHE A 461 -3.08 9.23 1.26
CA PHE A 461 -2.08 10.27 0.93
C PHE A 461 -0.66 9.72 0.85
N ASN A 462 -0.07 9.79 -0.35
CA ASN A 462 1.26 9.24 -0.62
C ASN A 462 2.34 9.97 0.19
N GLN A 463 2.21 11.29 0.30
CA GLN A 463 3.15 12.16 0.99
C GLN A 463 2.46 13.03 2.03
N SER A 464 3.24 13.48 3.01
CA SER A 464 2.78 14.39 4.06
C SER A 464 3.77 15.52 4.25
N TYR A 465 3.28 16.76 4.35
CA TYR A 465 4.03 17.81 5.03
C TYR A 465 4.32 17.37 6.47
N THR A 466 5.41 17.89 7.05
CA THR A 466 5.93 17.44 8.35
C THR A 466 6.20 18.61 9.27
N TYR A 467 6.60 18.33 10.51
CA TYR A 467 7.03 19.39 11.44
C TYR A 467 8.46 19.89 11.20
N PHE A 468 9.07 19.56 10.05
CA PHE A 468 10.48 19.84 9.78
C PHE A 468 10.88 21.30 10.05
N THR A 469 10.04 22.28 9.66
CA THR A 469 10.29 23.72 9.91
C THR A 469 10.33 24.10 11.40
N TRP A 470 9.78 23.26 12.28
CA TRP A 470 9.81 23.41 13.74
C TRP A 470 10.69 22.36 14.42
N ARG A 471 11.65 21.76 13.70
CA ARG A 471 12.67 20.86 14.25
C ARG A 471 14.04 21.41 13.85
N ASN A 472 14.66 22.14 14.77
CA ASN A 472 15.85 22.94 14.48
C ASN A 472 17.05 22.58 15.37
N THR A 473 16.79 22.08 16.58
CA THR A 473 17.85 21.62 17.49
C THR A 473 18.32 20.21 17.14
N LYS A 474 19.54 19.86 17.56
CA LYS A 474 20.09 18.51 17.36
C LYS A 474 19.25 17.40 17.99
N SER A 475 18.52 17.68 19.08
CA SER A 475 17.62 16.70 19.71
C SER A 475 16.28 16.55 19.00
N GLU A 476 15.90 17.53 18.18
CA GLU A 476 14.65 17.54 17.43
C GLU A 476 14.76 16.84 16.07
N LEU A 477 15.93 16.89 15.44
CA LEU A 477 16.31 16.22 14.19
C LEU A 477 16.75 14.78 14.47
#